data_AF-A0A4Y7SPZ5-F1
#
_entry.id   AF-A0A4Y7SPZ5-F1
#
_cell.length_a   1.000
_cell.length_b   1.000
_cell.length_c   1.000
_cell.angle_alpha   90.00
_cell.angle_beta   90.00
_cell.angle_gamma   90.00
#
_symmetry.space_group_name_H-M   'P 1'
#
loop_
_entity.id
_entity.type
_entity.pdbx_description
1 polymer ?
#
loop_
_entity_poly.entity_id
_entity_poly.type
_entity_poly.pdbx_seq_one_letter_code
_entity_poly.pdbx_strand_id
1 'polypeptide(L)'
;MSSQIALQAPLRVESENAVQSVEVATQAPLEGREERLGASIISLLTILRCSQLLLQYQATRAAVHTFIDALQQTPAVHAPNRLLEGHGQCPLLPMQAAQNHSSTNIFRCVAEGGRVLQLELPRAKSDAQDSKIERLIHCIILRFNYPDNSVLPLIGVHQEVSGDFHRTYLKSPHYQHGSIRNYLNNNRDVNRLPLITDILKSLDFLHSHQ
;
A
#
# COMPACT_ATOMS: atom_id res chain seq x y z
N MET A 1 -19.61 11.45 -6.58
CA MET A 1 -19.11 12.84 -6.50
C MET A 1 -19.61 13.60 -5.26
N SER A 2 -20.76 13.25 -4.66
CA SER A 2 -21.33 14.04 -3.55
C SER A 2 -20.60 13.98 -2.20
N SER A 3 -19.76 12.96 -1.95
CA SER A 3 -18.98 12.84 -0.69
C SER A 3 -17.66 13.63 -0.68
N GLN A 4 -17.21 14.14 -1.83
CA GLN A 4 -15.93 14.85 -1.97
C GLN A 4 -15.99 16.31 -1.49
N ILE A 5 -17.11 16.98 -1.75
CA ILE A 5 -17.37 18.36 -1.29
C ILE A 5 -17.58 18.37 0.24
N ALA A 6 -18.09 17.28 0.80
CA ALA A 6 -18.47 17.18 2.21
C ALA A 6 -17.27 17.24 3.18
N LEU A 7 -16.05 16.87 2.76
CA LEU A 7 -14.87 16.84 3.64
C LEU A 7 -13.94 18.04 3.48
N GLN A 8 -13.96 18.74 2.33
CA GLN A 8 -13.12 19.93 2.12
C GLN A 8 -13.64 21.16 2.88
N ALA A 9 -14.96 21.32 3.00
CA ALA A 9 -15.55 22.45 3.71
C ALA A 9 -15.23 22.43 5.23
N PRO A 10 -15.36 21.31 5.97
CA PRO A 10 -14.99 21.25 7.39
C PRO A 10 -13.51 21.50 7.64
N LEU A 11 -12.61 20.93 6.83
CA LEU A 11 -11.16 21.12 6.97
C LEU A 11 -10.74 22.57 6.75
N ARG A 12 -11.39 23.26 5.79
CA ARG A 12 -11.16 24.69 5.54
C ARG A 12 -11.59 25.53 6.75
N VAL A 13 -12.77 25.28 7.30
CA VAL A 13 -13.27 25.98 8.49
C VAL A 13 -12.36 25.76 9.70
N GLU A 14 -11.91 24.53 9.94
CA GLU A 14 -10.96 24.23 11.01
C GLU A 14 -9.60 24.93 10.81
N SER A 15 -9.11 25.01 9.57
CA SER A 15 -7.86 25.74 9.28
C SER A 15 -7.99 27.25 9.52
N GLU A 16 -9.11 27.85 9.11
CA GLU A 16 -9.40 29.27 9.34
C GLU A 16 -9.53 29.56 10.84
N ASN A 17 -10.20 28.68 11.60
CA ASN A 17 -10.30 28.77 13.06
C ASN A 17 -8.94 28.63 13.77
N ALA A 18 -8.08 27.73 13.30
CA ALA A 18 -6.76 27.52 13.87
C ALA A 18 -5.83 28.73 13.63
N VAL A 19 -5.87 29.32 12.42
CA VAL A 19 -5.14 30.56 12.10
C VAL A 19 -5.63 31.71 12.97
N GLN A 20 -6.95 31.90 13.07
CA GLN A 20 -7.55 32.92 13.93
C GLN A 20 -7.14 32.74 15.40
N SER A 21 -7.05 31.49 15.87
CA SER A 21 -6.62 31.17 17.24
C SER A 21 -5.15 31.54 17.49
N VAL A 22 -4.27 31.32 16.50
CA VAL A 22 -2.86 31.78 16.57
C VAL A 22 -2.79 33.30 16.62
N GLU A 23 -3.53 34.00 15.77
CA GLU A 23 -3.56 35.48 15.76
C GLU A 23 -4.04 36.04 17.10
N VAL A 24 -5.13 35.50 17.65
CA VAL A 24 -5.63 35.87 18.99
C VAL A 24 -4.60 35.56 20.08
N ALA A 25 -3.94 34.40 20.03
CA ALA A 25 -2.91 34.04 20.99
C ALA A 25 -1.68 34.96 20.91
N THR A 26 -1.31 35.46 19.73
CA THR A 26 -0.20 36.42 19.56
C THR A 26 -0.49 37.80 20.12
N GLN A 27 -1.76 38.16 20.29
CA GLN A 27 -2.20 39.43 20.86
C GLN A 27 -2.45 39.36 22.38
N ALA A 28 -2.38 38.17 22.98
CA ALA A 28 -2.64 37.97 24.39
C ALA A 28 -1.52 38.55 25.30
N PRO A 29 -1.85 38.94 26.54
CA PRO A 29 -0.87 39.31 27.57
C PRO A 29 0.18 38.21 27.78
N LEU A 30 1.39 38.58 28.21
CA LEU A 30 2.54 37.67 28.33
C LEU A 30 2.26 36.43 29.21
N GLU A 31 1.40 36.57 30.21
CA GLU A 31 1.05 35.49 31.14
C GLU A 31 0.15 34.44 30.46
N GLY A 32 0.68 33.23 30.24
CA GLY A 32 -0.02 32.14 29.55
C GLY A 32 -0.03 32.23 28.02
N ARG A 33 0.69 33.20 27.43
CA ARG A 33 0.81 33.36 25.98
C ARG A 33 1.48 32.16 25.30
N GLU A 34 2.58 31.67 25.88
CA GLU A 34 3.37 30.58 25.29
C GLU A 34 2.59 29.26 25.24
N GLU A 35 1.81 28.96 26.29
CA GLU A 35 0.97 27.75 26.34
C GLU A 35 -0.15 27.79 25.30
N ARG A 36 -0.81 28.95 25.15
CA ARG A 36 -1.85 29.16 24.13
C ARG A 36 -1.26 29.12 22.71
N LEU A 37 -0.10 29.73 22.49
CA LEU A 37 0.60 29.66 21.21
C LEU A 37 0.97 28.21 20.86
N GLY A 38 1.50 27.47 21.83
CA GLY A 38 1.89 26.07 21.66
C GLY A 38 0.71 25.20 21.24
N ALA A 39 -0.43 25.32 21.95
CA ALA A 39 -1.64 24.58 21.62
C ALA A 39 -2.18 24.93 20.21
N SER A 40 -2.19 26.22 19.85
CA SER A 40 -2.65 26.66 18.54
C SER A 40 -1.72 26.20 17.40
N ILE A 41 -0.40 26.22 17.60
CA ILE A 41 0.58 25.72 16.61
C ILE A 41 0.44 24.21 16.41
N ILE A 42 0.28 23.43 17.48
CA ILE A 42 0.09 21.97 17.39
C ILE A 42 -1.20 21.64 16.61
N SER A 43 -2.29 22.36 16.88
CA SER A 43 -3.55 22.19 16.14
C SER A 43 -3.36 22.48 14.65
N LEU A 44 -2.67 23.56 14.31
CA LEU A 44 -2.41 23.97 12.92
C LEU A 44 -1.54 22.95 12.17
N LEU A 45 -0.47 22.43 12.81
CA LEU A 45 0.37 21.37 12.25
C LEU A 45 -0.40 20.07 12.03
N THR A 46 -1.30 19.73 12.95
CA THR A 46 -2.16 18.54 12.83
C THR A 46 -3.12 18.67 11.65
N ILE A 47 -3.77 19.83 11.49
CA ILE A 47 -4.67 20.12 10.35
C ILE A 47 -3.90 20.10 9.02
N LEU A 48 -2.70 20.68 8.98
CA LEU A 48 -1.84 20.65 7.79
C LEU A 48 -1.43 19.22 7.42
N ARG A 49 -1.06 18.38 8.40
CA ARG A 49 -0.71 16.98 8.15
C ARG A 49 -1.92 16.17 7.67
N CYS A 50 -3.08 16.35 8.28
CA CYS A 50 -4.34 15.73 7.83
C CYS A 50 -4.70 16.16 6.40
N SER A 51 -4.51 17.44 6.06
CA SER A 51 -4.77 17.97 4.71
C SER A 51 -3.81 17.40 3.67
N GLN A 52 -2.52 17.28 3.99
CA GLN A 52 -1.53 16.64 3.11
C GLN A 52 -1.85 15.16 2.87
N LEU A 53 -2.18 14.42 3.93
CA LEU A 53 -2.58 13.01 3.81
C LEU A 53 -3.86 12.86 2.98
N LEU A 54 -4.82 13.77 3.12
CA LEU A 54 -6.05 13.78 2.32
C LEU A 54 -5.77 14.09 0.85
N LEU A 55 -4.86 15.03 0.56
CA LEU A 55 -4.43 15.36 -0.80
C LEU A 55 -3.63 14.22 -1.43
N GLN A 56 -2.72 13.59 -0.69
CA GLN A 56 -2.01 12.39 -1.13
C GLN A 56 -2.99 11.23 -1.38
N TYR A 57 -3.97 11.03 -0.51
CA TYR A 57 -5.03 10.05 -0.70
C TYR A 57 -5.88 10.34 -1.94
N GLN A 58 -6.22 11.61 -2.19
CA GLN A 58 -6.99 12.01 -3.38
C GLN A 58 -6.18 11.86 -4.66
N ALA A 59 -4.92 12.28 -4.67
CA ALA A 59 -4.01 12.11 -5.80
C ALA A 59 -3.78 10.62 -6.10
N THR A 60 -3.57 9.82 -5.05
CA THR A 60 -3.46 8.37 -5.16
C THR A 60 -4.76 7.78 -5.69
N ARG A 61 -5.92 8.16 -5.16
CA ARG A 61 -7.22 7.67 -5.63
C ARG A 61 -7.52 8.03 -7.08
N ALA A 62 -7.19 9.26 -7.50
CA ALA A 62 -7.35 9.68 -8.89
C ALA A 62 -6.41 8.90 -9.81
N ALA A 63 -5.13 8.77 -9.44
CA ALA A 63 -4.15 7.95 -10.16
C ALA A 63 -4.58 6.48 -10.21
N VAL A 64 -5.19 5.96 -9.14
CA VAL A 64 -5.77 4.62 -9.06
C VAL A 64 -6.92 4.45 -10.04
N HIS A 65 -7.89 5.37 -10.07
CA HIS A 65 -8.99 5.27 -11.03
C HIS A 65 -8.50 5.36 -12.46
N THR A 66 -7.61 6.31 -12.77
CA THR A 66 -6.97 6.40 -14.10
C THR A 66 -6.19 5.14 -14.46
N PHE A 67 -5.51 4.52 -13.49
CA PHE A 67 -4.77 3.27 -13.71
C PHE A 67 -5.70 2.08 -13.91
N ILE A 68 -6.80 1.96 -13.15
CA ILE A 68 -7.83 0.93 -13.35
C ILE A 68 -8.47 1.10 -14.73
N ASP A 69 -8.86 2.33 -15.08
CA ASP A 69 -9.45 2.65 -16.37
C ASP A 69 -8.47 2.33 -17.51
N ALA A 70 -7.18 2.65 -17.34
CA ALA A 70 -6.14 2.28 -18.29
C ALA A 70 -5.98 0.76 -18.41
N LEU A 71 -5.95 0.03 -17.29
CA LEU A 71 -5.88 -1.44 -17.29
C LEU A 71 -7.10 -2.08 -17.97
N GLN A 72 -8.29 -1.50 -17.80
CA GLN A 72 -9.53 -1.99 -18.42
C GLN A 72 -9.67 -1.63 -19.89
N GLN A 73 -9.09 -0.49 -20.31
CA GLN A 73 -9.15 0.03 -21.67
C GLN A 73 -7.99 -0.43 -22.56
N THR A 74 -6.99 -1.13 -22.02
CA THR A 74 -5.90 -1.68 -22.84
C THR A 74 -6.44 -2.89 -23.61
N PRO A 75 -6.70 -2.81 -24.93
CA PRO A 75 -7.01 -4.00 -25.71
C PRO A 75 -5.81 -4.93 -25.67
N ALA A 76 -6.04 -6.25 -25.67
CA ALA A 76 -4.98 -7.26 -25.79
C ALA A 76 -4.27 -7.09 -27.14
N VAL A 77 -3.27 -6.20 -27.17
CA VAL A 77 -2.51 -5.83 -28.35
C VAL A 77 -1.06 -6.09 -28.01
N HIS A 78 -0.49 -7.06 -28.72
CA HIS A 78 0.92 -7.44 -28.70
C HIS A 78 1.84 -6.21 -28.75
N ALA A 79 2.34 -5.82 -27.59
CA ALA A 79 3.47 -4.92 -27.47
C ALA A 79 4.77 -5.75 -27.58
N PRO A 80 5.83 -5.20 -28.19
CA PRO A 80 7.11 -5.89 -28.29
C PRO A 80 7.74 -6.04 -26.90
N ASN A 81 7.73 -7.28 -26.41
CA ASN A 81 8.59 -7.87 -25.38
C ASN A 81 9.53 -6.91 -24.63
N ARG A 82 9.09 -6.45 -23.46
CA ARG A 82 9.85 -6.54 -22.19
C ARG A 82 8.93 -6.11 -21.03
N LEU A 83 8.49 -7.11 -20.25
CA LEU A 83 8.01 -7.05 -18.87
C LEU A 83 6.52 -7.14 -18.52
N LEU A 84 5.56 -7.29 -19.45
CA LEU A 84 4.15 -7.54 -19.03
C LEU A 84 3.36 -8.62 -19.77
N GLU A 85 3.93 -9.35 -20.74
CA GLU A 85 3.24 -10.48 -21.37
C GLU A 85 4.08 -11.75 -21.35
N GLY A 86 3.88 -12.55 -20.31
CA GLY A 86 3.95 -13.99 -20.47
C GLY A 86 2.56 -14.47 -20.86
N HIS A 87 2.26 -14.53 -22.15
CA HIS A 87 1.09 -15.22 -22.71
C HIS A 87 1.17 -16.76 -22.57
N GLY A 88 2.11 -17.27 -21.76
CA GLY A 88 1.91 -18.57 -21.13
C GLY A 88 0.77 -18.41 -20.14
N GLN A 89 -0.40 -18.96 -20.48
CA GLN A 89 -1.27 -19.50 -19.44
C GLN A 89 -0.33 -20.26 -18.52
N CYS A 90 -0.07 -19.73 -17.32
CA CYS A 90 0.55 -20.53 -16.28
C CYS A 90 -0.49 -21.62 -16.09
N PRO A 91 -0.29 -22.86 -16.59
CA PRO A 91 -1.21 -23.90 -16.19
C PRO A 91 -1.01 -23.90 -14.69
N LEU A 92 -2.05 -23.52 -13.93
CA LEU A 92 -2.04 -23.55 -12.48
C LEU A 92 -2.02 -25.03 -12.08
N LEU A 93 -0.94 -25.73 -12.45
CA LEU A 93 -0.50 -26.98 -11.88
C LEU A 93 -0.52 -26.77 -10.37
N PRO A 94 -1.07 -27.75 -9.64
CA PRO A 94 -2.02 -27.50 -8.57
C PRO A 94 -1.52 -26.41 -7.63
N MET A 95 -2.28 -25.32 -7.52
CA MET A 95 -2.02 -24.27 -6.54
C MET A 95 -1.99 -24.90 -5.16
N GLN A 96 -0.79 -25.04 -4.60
CA GLN A 96 -0.64 -25.54 -3.24
C GLN A 96 -0.82 -24.37 -2.29
N ALA A 97 -1.83 -24.46 -1.44
CA ALA A 97 -1.99 -23.53 -0.32
C ALA A 97 -0.72 -23.60 0.52
N ALA A 98 0.06 -22.52 0.53
CA ALA A 98 1.34 -22.50 1.22
C ALA A 98 1.14 -21.99 2.65
N GLN A 99 0.45 -20.86 2.81
CA GLN A 99 0.23 -20.23 4.11
C GLN A 99 -1.07 -19.41 4.09
N ASN A 100 -1.83 -19.50 5.18
CA ASN A 100 -2.96 -18.61 5.45
C ASN A 100 -2.53 -17.57 6.48
N HIS A 101 -2.41 -16.32 6.05
CA HIS A 101 -2.28 -15.19 6.97
C HIS A 101 -3.65 -14.60 7.26
N SER A 102 -3.78 -13.88 8.37
CA SER A 102 -5.05 -13.27 8.80
C SER A 102 -5.67 -12.35 7.75
N SER A 103 -4.88 -11.90 6.78
CA SER A 103 -5.29 -10.88 5.82
C SER A 103 -4.93 -11.19 4.36
N THR A 104 -4.30 -12.34 4.07
CA THR A 104 -3.85 -12.73 2.72
C THR A 104 -3.76 -14.26 2.61
N ASN A 105 -4.26 -14.83 1.52
CA ASN A 105 -3.96 -16.20 1.13
C ASN A 105 -2.68 -16.23 0.31
N ILE A 106 -1.76 -17.11 0.68
CA ILE A 106 -0.50 -17.29 -0.05
C ILE A 106 -0.50 -18.67 -0.68
N PHE A 107 -0.34 -18.69 -2.00
CA PHE A 107 -0.22 -19.91 -2.79
C PHE A 107 1.17 -20.00 -3.38
N ARG A 108 1.65 -21.23 -3.56
CA ARG A 108 2.87 -21.54 -4.28
C ARG A 108 2.49 -22.05 -5.66
N CYS A 109 3.15 -21.54 -6.70
CA CYS A 109 3.02 -22.07 -8.04
C CYS A 109 4.39 -22.21 -8.73
N VAL A 110 4.46 -23.05 -9.74
CA VAL A 110 5.65 -23.21 -10.59
C VAL A 110 5.31 -22.61 -11.94
N ALA A 111 6.02 -21.54 -12.31
CA ALA A 111 5.89 -20.90 -13.60
C ALA A 111 6.66 -21.66 -14.67
N GLU A 112 6.41 -21.29 -15.93
CA GLU A 112 7.17 -21.76 -17.07
C GLU A 112 8.69 -21.53 -16.85
N GLY A 113 9.49 -22.55 -17.20
CA GLY A 113 10.93 -22.59 -16.91
C GLY A 113 11.28 -23.01 -15.48
N GLY A 114 10.34 -23.58 -14.72
CA GLY A 114 10.61 -24.17 -13.40
C GLY A 114 10.77 -23.17 -12.26
N ARG A 115 10.55 -21.88 -12.52
CA ARG A 115 10.65 -20.83 -11.49
C ARG A 115 9.51 -20.94 -10.49
N VAL A 116 9.83 -20.99 -9.21
CA VAL A 116 8.83 -21.05 -8.15
C VAL A 116 8.41 -19.63 -7.79
N LEU A 117 7.10 -19.36 -7.88
CA LEU A 117 6.50 -18.08 -7.55
C LEU A 117 5.55 -18.21 -6.37
N GLN A 118 5.31 -17.06 -5.74
CA GLN A 118 4.29 -16.87 -4.73
C GLN A 118 3.13 -16.05 -5.32
N LEU A 119 1.90 -16.51 -5.08
CA LEU A 119 0.68 -15.79 -5.41
C LEU A 119 0.02 -15.32 -4.11
N GLU A 120 -0.21 -14.01 -4.00
CA GLU A 120 -0.87 -13.39 -2.86
C GLU A 120 -2.27 -12.93 -3.25
N LEU A 121 -3.29 -13.46 -2.57
CA LEU A 121 -4.67 -13.01 -2.70
C LEU A 121 -5.08 -12.32 -1.39
N PRO A 122 -5.20 -10.98 -1.35
CA PRO A 122 -5.67 -10.27 -0.17
C PRO A 122 -7.04 -10.80 0.28
N ARG A 123 -7.20 -10.99 1.58
CA ARG A 123 -8.50 -11.29 2.21
C ARG A 123 -9.12 -9.96 2.66
N ALA A 124 -10.44 -9.86 2.54
CA ALA A 124 -11.18 -8.76 3.17
C ALA A 124 -11.12 -8.92 4.70
N LYS A 125 -10.92 -7.82 5.43
CA LYS A 125 -10.93 -7.82 6.91
C LYS A 125 -12.36 -7.71 7.48
N SER A 126 -13.35 -7.36 6.65
CA SER A 126 -14.79 -7.30 6.93
C SER A 126 -15.57 -7.60 5.65
N ASP A 127 -16.90 -7.69 5.71
CA ASP A 127 -17.78 -7.95 4.55
C ASP A 127 -17.74 -6.85 3.46
N ALA A 128 -16.96 -5.77 3.65
CA ALA A 128 -16.77 -4.74 2.65
C ALA A 128 -15.77 -5.17 1.56
N GLN A 129 -16.31 -5.68 0.44
CA GLN A 129 -15.59 -6.02 -0.79
C GLN A 129 -14.65 -4.91 -1.29
N ASP A 130 -15.04 -3.64 -1.17
CA ASP A 130 -14.27 -2.48 -1.63
C ASP A 130 -12.91 -2.36 -0.93
N SER A 131 -12.83 -2.77 0.34
CA SER A 131 -11.57 -2.73 1.11
C SER A 131 -10.48 -3.66 0.56
N LYS A 132 -10.87 -4.71 -0.17
CA LYS A 132 -9.92 -5.66 -0.78
C LYS A 132 -9.29 -5.09 -2.04
N ILE A 133 -10.10 -4.45 -2.89
CA ILE A 133 -9.64 -3.85 -4.15
C ILE A 133 -8.69 -2.69 -3.86
N GLU A 134 -9.07 -1.78 -2.97
CA GLU A 134 -8.22 -0.65 -2.57
C GLU A 134 -6.88 -1.13 -2.03
N ARG A 135 -6.89 -2.16 -1.18
CA ARG A 135 -5.65 -2.73 -0.63
C ARG A 135 -4.78 -3.38 -1.71
N LEU A 136 -5.39 -4.11 -2.64
CA LEU A 136 -4.67 -4.74 -3.74
C LEU A 136 -3.98 -3.67 -4.59
N ILE A 137 -4.71 -2.62 -4.97
CA ILE A 137 -4.17 -1.52 -5.76
C ILE A 137 -3.07 -0.79 -5.00
N HIS A 138 -3.29 -0.50 -3.72
CA HIS A 138 -2.27 0.13 -2.87
C HIS A 138 -0.98 -0.71 -2.84
N CYS A 139 -1.08 -2.04 -2.72
CA CYS A 139 0.08 -2.92 -2.79
C CYS A 139 0.75 -2.90 -4.16
N ILE A 140 -0.02 -2.82 -5.26
CA ILE A 140 0.54 -2.69 -6.62
C ILE A 140 1.32 -1.39 -6.74
N ILE A 141 0.71 -0.25 -6.38
CA ILE A 141 1.35 1.07 -6.47
C ILE A 141 2.62 1.12 -5.65
N LEU A 142 2.59 0.67 -4.39
CA LEU A 142 3.77 0.71 -3.53
C LEU A 142 4.91 -0.15 -4.11
N ARG A 143 4.64 -1.40 -4.49
CA ARG A 143 5.69 -2.32 -4.95
C ARG A 143 6.18 -2.01 -6.35
N PHE A 144 5.35 -1.37 -7.18
CA PHE A 144 5.73 -0.96 -8.53
C PHE A 144 6.58 0.32 -8.51
N ASN A 145 6.22 1.32 -7.69
CA ASN A 145 6.93 2.60 -7.67
C ASN A 145 8.18 2.58 -6.78
N TYR A 146 8.27 1.66 -5.82
CA TYR A 146 9.39 1.57 -4.88
C TYR A 146 10.09 0.20 -4.96
N PRO A 147 10.71 -0.15 -6.10
CA PRO A 147 11.44 -1.40 -6.24
C PRO A 147 12.78 -1.32 -5.50
N ASP A 148 12.82 -1.86 -4.29
CA ASP A 148 14.04 -2.05 -3.52
C ASP A 148 14.17 -3.51 -3.05
N ASN A 149 15.40 -3.98 -2.84
CA ASN A 149 15.68 -5.35 -2.40
C ASN A 149 15.07 -5.68 -1.03
N SER A 150 14.76 -4.65 -0.25
CA SER A 150 14.20 -4.75 1.09
C SER A 150 12.66 -4.69 1.09
N VAL A 151 12.02 -4.40 -0.05
CA VAL A 151 10.56 -4.45 -0.26
C VAL A 151 10.21 -5.70 -1.07
N LEU A 152 9.06 -6.30 -0.79
CA LEU A 152 8.64 -7.51 -1.49
C LEU A 152 8.45 -7.23 -3.00
N PRO A 153 9.24 -7.84 -3.91
CA PRO A 153 9.19 -7.52 -5.32
C PRO A 153 7.85 -7.91 -5.94
N LEU A 154 7.29 -7.01 -6.75
CA LEU A 154 6.15 -7.30 -7.61
C LEU A 154 6.65 -7.76 -8.98
N ILE A 155 6.55 -9.05 -9.25
CA ILE A 155 6.84 -9.61 -10.58
C ILE A 155 5.71 -9.26 -11.55
N GLY A 156 4.49 -9.17 -11.04
CA GLY A 156 3.33 -8.81 -11.82
C GLY A 156 2.03 -9.21 -11.13
N VAL A 157 0.97 -9.27 -11.91
CA VAL A 157 -0.37 -9.56 -11.44
C VAL A 157 -0.92 -10.77 -12.22
N HIS A 158 -1.72 -11.60 -11.57
CA HIS A 158 -2.49 -12.66 -12.21
C HIS A 158 -3.97 -12.38 -12.01
N GLN A 159 -4.74 -12.33 -13.08
CA GLN A 159 -6.19 -12.28 -13.00
C GLN A 159 -6.77 -13.54 -13.63
N GLU A 160 -7.78 -14.11 -12.98
CA GLU A 160 -8.54 -15.22 -13.56
C GLU A 160 -9.32 -14.73 -14.79
N VAL A 161 -9.58 -15.62 -15.75
CA VAL A 161 -10.16 -15.31 -17.08
C VAL A 161 -11.51 -14.58 -17.00
N SER A 162 -12.22 -14.68 -15.87
CA SER A 162 -13.49 -13.96 -15.65
C SER A 162 -13.38 -12.44 -15.62
N GLY A 163 -12.16 -11.88 -15.58
CA GLY A 163 -11.96 -10.42 -15.45
C GLY A 163 -12.39 -9.87 -14.09
N ASP A 164 -12.70 -10.75 -13.12
CA ASP A 164 -13.06 -10.36 -11.77
C ASP A 164 -11.82 -9.89 -11.00
N PHE A 165 -11.74 -8.59 -10.71
CA PHE A 165 -10.62 -8.01 -9.98
C PHE A 165 -10.53 -8.50 -8.52
N HIS A 166 -11.62 -9.05 -7.96
CA HIS A 166 -11.60 -9.70 -6.65
C HIS A 166 -10.83 -11.02 -6.67
N ARG A 167 -10.57 -11.58 -7.86
CA ARG A 167 -9.75 -12.78 -8.06
C ARG A 167 -8.39 -12.46 -8.68
N THR A 168 -7.91 -11.26 -8.42
CA THR A 168 -6.58 -10.82 -8.80
C THR A 168 -5.57 -11.20 -7.71
N TYR A 169 -4.48 -11.85 -8.14
CA TYR A 169 -3.35 -12.25 -7.31
C TYR A 169 -2.13 -11.39 -7.63
N LEU A 170 -1.37 -11.02 -6.60
CA LEU A 170 -0.04 -10.44 -6.78
C LEU A 170 0.98 -11.57 -6.95
N LYS A 171 1.88 -11.45 -7.93
CA LYS A 171 2.99 -12.37 -8.14
C LYS A 171 4.26 -11.80 -7.52
N SER A 172 4.92 -12.60 -6.68
CA SER A 172 6.22 -12.28 -6.09
C SER A 172 7.15 -13.51 -6.15
N PRO A 173 8.49 -13.34 -5.98
CA PRO A 173 9.38 -14.49 -5.84
C PRO A 173 8.93 -15.39 -4.67
N HIS A 174 9.14 -16.70 -4.78
CA HIS A 174 8.84 -17.58 -3.66
C HIS A 174 9.93 -17.53 -2.59
N TYR A 175 9.54 -17.20 -1.36
CA TYR A 175 10.44 -17.19 -0.20
C TYR A 175 10.35 -18.51 0.55
N GLN A 176 11.41 -19.32 0.45
CA GLN A 176 11.46 -20.68 1.00
C GLN A 176 11.19 -20.75 2.51
N HIS A 177 11.58 -19.71 3.24
CA HIS A 177 11.42 -19.62 4.69
C HIS A 177 10.08 -18.96 5.12
N GLY A 178 9.30 -18.48 4.15
CA GLY A 178 8.04 -17.77 4.40
C GLY A 178 8.25 -16.50 5.22
N SER A 179 7.32 -16.22 6.14
CA SER A 179 7.41 -15.04 7.01
C SER A 179 8.56 -15.15 8.01
N ILE A 180 9.08 -13.99 8.45
CA ILE A 180 10.10 -13.89 9.50
C ILE A 180 9.65 -14.62 10.78
N ARG A 181 8.35 -14.57 11.11
CA ARG A 181 7.79 -15.31 12.24
C ARG A 181 7.99 -16.82 12.09
N ASN A 182 7.70 -17.38 10.92
CA ASN A 182 7.87 -18.80 10.66
C ASN A 182 9.35 -19.19 10.66
N TYR A 183 10.20 -18.35 10.07
CA TYR A 183 11.64 -18.55 10.07
C TYR A 183 12.21 -18.60 11.50
N LEU A 184 11.87 -17.63 12.35
CA LEU A 184 12.35 -17.56 13.73
C LEU A 184 11.82 -18.69 14.62
N ASN A 185 10.58 -19.14 14.38
CA ASN A 185 10.02 -20.29 15.10
C ASN A 185 10.80 -21.58 14.83
N ASN A 186 11.29 -21.74 13.60
CA ASN A 186 12.03 -22.92 13.16
C ASN A 186 13.54 -22.82 13.39
N ASN A 187 14.07 -21.61 13.62
CA ASN A 187 15.50 -21.33 13.80
C ASN A 187 15.72 -20.49 15.06
N ARG A 188 15.67 -21.13 16.24
CA ARG A 188 15.72 -20.41 17.53
C ARG A 188 17.05 -19.72 17.80
N ASP A 189 18.14 -20.31 17.33
CA ASP A 189 19.52 -19.87 17.59
C ASP A 189 20.08 -18.96 16.48
N VAL A 190 19.24 -18.54 15.52
CA VAL A 190 19.70 -17.65 14.44
C VAL A 190 20.06 -16.28 14.98
N ASN A 191 21.16 -15.70 14.47
CA ASN A 191 21.48 -14.31 14.73
C ASN A 191 20.38 -13.40 14.16
N ARG A 192 19.68 -12.68 15.04
CA ARG A 192 18.54 -11.82 14.67
C ARG A 192 18.95 -10.43 14.22
N LEU A 193 20.19 -10.01 14.49
CA LEU A 193 20.66 -8.66 14.14
C LEU A 193 20.56 -8.38 12.63
N PRO A 194 21.00 -9.27 11.71
CA PRO A 194 20.84 -9.03 10.27
C PRO A 194 19.38 -8.84 9.85
N LEU A 195 18.47 -9.65 10.39
CA LEU A 195 17.04 -9.55 10.09
C LEU A 195 16.46 -8.20 10.52
N ILE A 196 16.84 -7.71 11.70
CA ILE A 196 16.41 -6.40 12.20
C ILE A 196 17.00 -5.28 11.34
N THR A 197 18.27 -5.38 10.98
CA THR A 197 18.93 -4.39 10.11
C THR A 197 18.23 -4.29 8.76
N ASP A 198 17.87 -5.42 8.14
CA ASP A 198 17.17 -5.42 6.85
C ASP A 198 15.76 -4.81 6.97
N ILE A 199 15.00 -5.12 8.04
CA ILE A 199 13.70 -4.49 8.32
C ILE A 199 13.83 -2.98 8.47
N LEU A 200 14.82 -2.50 9.23
CA LEU A 200 15.02 -1.07 9.47
C LEU A 200 15.38 -0.34 8.17
N LYS A 201 16.21 -0.95 7.31
CA LYS A 201 16.51 -0.42 5.98
C LYS A 201 15.27 -0.33 5.10
N SER A 202 14.40 -1.36 5.11
CA SER A 202 13.13 -1.30 4.38
C SER A 202 12.25 -0.15 4.85
N LEU A 203 12.14 0.04 6.17
CA LEU A 203 11.31 1.10 6.74
C LEU A 203 11.87 2.49 6.43
N ASP A 204 13.18 2.67 6.54
CA ASP A 204 13.86 3.93 6.19
C ASP A 204 13.70 4.26 4.70
N PHE A 205 13.86 3.27 3.82
CA PHE A 205 13.60 3.43 2.39
C PHE A 205 12.15 3.85 2.12
N LEU A 206 11.17 3.16 2.73
CA LEU A 206 9.76 3.50 2.54
C LEU A 206 9.39 4.87 3.11
N HIS A 207 9.99 5.29 4.24
CA HIS A 207 9.73 6.61 4.82
C HIS A 207 10.37 7.75 4.02
N SER A 208 11.53 7.53 3.42
CA SER A 208 12.22 8.53 2.60
C SER A 208 11.57 8.75 1.23
N HIS A 209 10.68 7.85 0.80
CA HIS A 209 10.02 7.89 -0.51
C HIS A 209 8.49 8.04 -0.42
N GLN A 210 7.94 8.51 0.71
CA GLN A 210 6.50 8.79 0.91
C GLN A 210 6.12 10.25 0.72
#